data_AF-A0A1F1KCL1-F1
#
_entry.id   AF-A0A1F1KCL1-F1
#
_cell.length_a   1.000
_cell.length_b   1.000
_cell.length_c   1.000
_cell.angle_alpha   90.00
_cell.angle_beta   90.00
_cell.angle_gamma   90.00
#
_symmetry.space_group_name_H-M   'P 1'
#
loop_
_entity.id
_entity.type
_entity.pdbx_description
1 polymer ?
#
loop_
_entity_poly.entity_id
_entity_poly.type
_entity_poly.pdbx_seq_one_letter_code
_entity_poly.pdbx_strand_id
1 'polypeptide(L)'
;AAGRAAVARILVRLADLGHVRLEAPGPGAPALAPSTPARARPAPVRRVHILGSGQVSEVLRGPLSVNGCRVSTGPTPGLALDAERPPWHRRGQPPDLVILTGTVSVDPVITTALGRAGQTHMHVYCRDGRVVVGPTVVPGHSTCLRCTDMFRARRDPRWPFVAAQLIGHSPDAGVPALTAAAALVLAEVSATRDPAGRVQTIGATVEINPAEGLWRRLEWPAVEGCDCGAAPGARPLS
;
A
#
# COMPACT_ATOMS: atom_id res chain seq x y z
N ALA A 1 13.78 -22.81 26.65
CA ALA A 1 14.64 -23.45 25.62
C ALA A 1 13.85 -24.20 24.55
N ALA A 2 12.89 -25.07 24.93
CA ALA A 2 12.10 -25.90 23.99
C ALA A 2 11.35 -25.14 22.87
N GLY A 3 10.84 -23.93 23.16
CA GLY A 3 10.12 -23.12 22.16
C GLY A 3 10.99 -22.63 20.99
N ARG A 4 12.27 -22.31 21.24
CA ARG A 4 13.16 -21.80 20.18
C ARG A 4 13.52 -22.89 19.16
N ALA A 5 13.67 -24.13 19.61
CA ALA A 5 13.91 -25.28 18.73
C ALA A 5 12.68 -25.61 17.88
N ALA A 6 11.47 -25.44 18.42
CA ALA A 6 10.24 -25.61 17.66
C ALA A 6 10.10 -24.55 16.56
N VAL A 7 10.36 -23.27 16.88
CA VAL A 7 10.35 -22.18 15.89
C VAL A 7 11.40 -22.40 14.80
N ALA A 8 12.62 -22.82 15.15
CA ALA A 8 13.67 -23.09 14.16
C ALA A 8 13.27 -24.18 13.16
N ARG A 9 12.63 -25.26 13.62
CA ARG A 9 12.13 -26.33 12.73
C ARG A 9 11.04 -25.85 11.77
N ILE A 10 10.14 -24.98 12.24
CA ILE A 10 9.10 -24.39 11.39
C ILE A 10 9.73 -23.51 10.32
N LEU A 11 10.68 -22.65 10.69
CA LEU A 11 11.38 -21.76 9.77
C LEU A 11 12.15 -22.53 8.70
N VAL A 12 12.86 -23.60 9.06
CA VAL A 12 13.55 -24.48 8.11
C VAL A 12 12.55 -25.11 7.14
N ARG A 13 11.41 -25.63 7.65
CA ARG A 13 10.40 -26.25 6.78
C ARG A 13 9.76 -25.24 5.82
N LEU A 14 9.54 -24.01 6.27
CA LEU A 14 9.06 -22.93 5.41
C LEU A 14 10.11 -22.52 4.37
N ALA A 15 11.40 -22.61 4.70
CA ALA A 15 12.48 -22.33 3.76
C ALA A 15 12.58 -23.40 2.67
N ASP A 16 12.46 -24.68 3.04
CA ASP A 16 12.41 -25.80 2.08
C ASP A 16 11.24 -25.65 1.09
N LEU A 17 10.13 -25.08 1.56
CA LEU A 17 8.92 -24.82 0.76
C LEU A 17 9.00 -23.49 -0.02
N GLY A 18 10.11 -22.75 0.07
CA GLY A 18 10.31 -21.48 -0.63
C GLY A 18 9.49 -20.31 -0.08
N HIS A 19 8.89 -20.45 1.10
CA HIS A 19 8.10 -19.40 1.74
C HIS A 19 8.94 -18.36 2.47
N VAL A 20 10.14 -18.73 2.93
CA VAL A 20 11.09 -17.82 3.59
C VAL A 20 12.52 -18.13 3.14
N ARG A 21 13.42 -17.15 3.23
CA ARG A 21 14.87 -17.39 3.09
C ARG A 21 15.52 -17.24 4.45
N LEU A 22 16.33 -18.22 4.85
CA LEU A 22 17.11 -18.15 6.08
C LEU A 22 18.56 -17.84 5.72
N GLU A 23 19.07 -16.71 6.22
CA GLU A 23 20.49 -16.38 6.11
C GLU A 23 21.27 -17.01 7.27
N ALA A 24 22.47 -17.55 6.98
CA ALA A 24 23.37 -18.00 8.03
C ALA A 24 23.93 -16.77 8.80
N PRO A 25 24.10 -16.84 10.12
CA PRO A 25 24.76 -15.76 10.85
C PRO A 25 26.22 -15.66 10.38
N GLY A 26 26.54 -14.61 9.62
CA GLY A 26 27.91 -14.34 9.16
C GLY A 26 28.83 -13.93 10.32
N PRO A 27 30.13 -14.28 10.28
CA PRO A 27 31.09 -13.80 11.25
C PRO A 27 31.37 -12.31 11.01
N GLY A 28 30.82 -11.45 11.86
CA GLY A 28 31.00 -9.99 11.79
C GLY A 28 29.72 -9.24 11.46
N ALA A 29 28.75 -9.29 12.37
CA ALA A 29 27.63 -8.35 12.33
C ALA A 29 28.18 -6.93 12.58
N PRO A 30 27.99 -5.95 11.67
CA PRO A 30 28.33 -4.58 11.98
C PRO A 30 27.52 -4.12 13.18
N ALA A 31 28.14 -3.31 14.04
CA ALA A 31 27.49 -2.67 15.17
C ALA A 31 26.15 -2.08 14.74
N LEU A 32 25.11 -2.35 15.54
CA LEU A 32 23.73 -1.94 15.35
C LEU A 32 23.68 -0.51 14.76
N ALA A 33 23.35 -0.43 13.47
CA ALA A 33 23.15 0.85 12.79
C ALA A 33 22.16 1.69 13.62
N PRO A 34 22.33 3.03 13.66
CA PRO A 34 21.49 3.91 14.45
C PRO A 34 20.01 3.58 14.19
N SER A 35 19.25 3.51 15.28
CA SER A 35 17.84 3.14 15.34
C SER A 35 17.09 3.60 14.10
N THR A 36 16.66 2.63 13.28
CA THR A 36 15.67 2.84 12.21
C THR A 36 14.60 3.80 12.73
N PRO A 37 14.30 4.93 12.06
CA PRO A 37 13.23 5.81 12.53
C PRO A 37 11.99 4.94 12.75
N ALA A 38 11.37 5.06 13.93
CA ALA A 38 10.18 4.30 14.28
C ALA A 38 9.22 4.37 13.10
N ARG A 39 8.91 3.21 12.48
CA ARG A 39 8.05 3.16 11.29
C ARG A 39 6.80 3.97 11.60
N ALA A 40 6.55 5.04 10.85
CA ALA A 40 5.40 5.88 11.10
C ALA A 40 4.15 5.02 11.02
N ARG A 41 3.48 4.88 12.16
CA ARG A 41 2.26 4.11 12.27
C ARG A 41 1.10 5.04 11.90
N PRO A 42 0.25 4.67 10.93
CA PRO A 42 -0.95 5.45 10.64
C PRO A 42 -1.86 5.46 11.86
N ALA A 43 -2.57 6.57 12.06
CA ALA A 43 -3.59 6.66 13.10
C ALA A 43 -4.65 5.54 12.92
N PRO A 44 -5.31 5.10 14.00
CA PRO A 44 -6.39 4.12 13.91
C PRO A 44 -7.49 4.57 12.94
N VAL A 45 -7.69 3.84 11.85
CA VAL A 45 -8.59 4.24 10.76
C VAL A 45 -10.03 3.96 11.13
N ARG A 46 -10.89 4.99 11.18
CA ARG A 46 -12.33 4.90 11.45
C ARG A 46 -13.18 5.59 10.39
N ARG A 47 -12.63 6.56 9.66
CA ARG A 47 -13.24 7.24 8.53
C ARG A 47 -12.43 6.95 7.27
N VAL A 48 -13.10 6.39 6.25
CA VAL A 48 -12.48 6.07 4.97
C VAL A 48 -13.18 6.86 3.86
N HIS A 49 -12.39 7.46 2.99
CA HIS A 49 -12.88 7.99 1.72
C HIS A 49 -12.35 7.15 0.56
N ILE A 50 -13.23 6.57 -0.24
CA ILE A 50 -12.86 5.82 -1.44
C ILE A 50 -12.91 6.78 -2.63
N LEU A 51 -11.77 7.03 -3.25
CA LEU A 51 -11.62 7.87 -4.41
C LEU A 51 -11.46 7.00 -5.66
N GLY A 52 -12.43 7.13 -6.57
CA GLY A 52 -12.50 6.36 -7.80
C GLY A 52 -13.81 5.58 -7.93
N SER A 53 -14.01 5.01 -9.11
CA SER A 53 -15.19 4.25 -9.51
C SER A 53 -14.83 2.81 -9.87
N GLY A 54 -15.85 2.01 -10.21
CA GLY A 54 -15.67 0.63 -10.67
C GLY A 54 -15.73 -0.41 -9.56
N GLN A 55 -15.52 -1.67 -9.95
CA GLN A 55 -15.79 -2.85 -9.13
C GLN A 55 -15.01 -2.87 -7.80
N VAL A 56 -13.77 -2.37 -7.79
CA VAL A 56 -12.97 -2.24 -6.56
C VAL A 56 -13.59 -1.24 -5.59
N SER A 57 -14.05 -0.08 -6.08
CA SER A 57 -14.73 0.92 -5.25
C SER A 57 -16.01 0.36 -4.63
N GLU A 58 -16.75 -0.46 -5.38
CA GLU A 58 -18.00 -1.07 -4.92
C GLU A 58 -17.77 -2.17 -3.87
N VAL A 59 -16.88 -3.12 -4.16
CA VAL A 59 -16.65 -4.28 -3.27
C VAL A 59 -16.09 -3.89 -1.91
N LEU A 60 -15.38 -2.77 -1.82
CA LEU A 60 -14.79 -2.30 -0.55
C LEU A 60 -15.81 -1.67 0.40
N ARG A 61 -16.91 -1.09 -0.10
CA ARG A 61 -17.86 -0.29 0.73
C ARG A 61 -18.50 -1.10 1.85
N GLY A 62 -19.08 -2.23 1.51
CA GLY A 62 -19.81 -3.10 2.44
C GLY A 62 -18.91 -3.62 3.56
N PRO A 63 -17.81 -4.33 3.22
CA PRO A 63 -16.90 -4.89 4.21
C PRO A 63 -16.27 -3.83 5.14
N LEU A 64 -15.85 -2.67 4.61
CA LEU A 64 -15.34 -1.57 5.43
C LEU A 64 -16.40 -1.01 6.40
N SER A 65 -17.65 -0.90 5.95
CA SER A 65 -18.77 -0.46 6.80
C SER A 65 -19.08 -1.48 7.89
N VAL A 66 -19.08 -2.78 7.56
CA VAL A 66 -19.23 -3.88 8.54
C VAL A 66 -18.10 -3.88 9.56
N ASN A 67 -16.87 -3.54 9.14
CA ASN A 67 -15.75 -3.33 10.03
C ASN A 67 -15.87 -2.05 10.88
N GLY A 68 -16.97 -1.30 10.80
CA GLY A 68 -17.21 -0.11 11.61
C GLY A 68 -16.55 1.17 11.09
N CYS A 69 -16.08 1.19 9.83
CA CYS A 69 -15.66 2.44 9.20
C CYS A 69 -16.87 3.27 8.78
N ARG A 70 -16.79 4.59 8.94
CA ARG A 70 -17.65 5.52 8.18
C ARG A 70 -17.06 5.66 6.78
N VAL A 71 -17.73 5.09 5.80
CA VAL A 71 -17.28 5.08 4.41
C VAL A 71 -17.98 6.18 3.63
N SER A 72 -17.20 6.99 2.93
CA SER A 72 -17.68 7.92 1.91
C SER A 72 -16.99 7.60 0.58
N THR A 73 -17.62 7.94 -0.54
CA THR A 73 -17.04 7.70 -1.87
C THR A 73 -17.17 8.93 -2.75
N GLY A 74 -16.22 9.12 -3.66
CA GLY A 74 -16.26 10.17 -4.67
C GLY A 74 -15.56 9.72 -5.96
N PRO A 75 -15.99 10.23 -7.13
CA PRO A 75 -15.27 9.98 -8.37
C PRO A 75 -13.90 10.67 -8.33
N THR A 76 -13.00 10.24 -9.21
CA THR A 76 -11.72 10.90 -9.44
C THR A 76 -11.97 12.32 -9.96
N PRO A 77 -11.49 13.38 -9.28
CA PRO A 77 -11.83 14.76 -9.64
C PRO A 77 -11.12 15.26 -10.91
N GLY A 78 -10.04 14.59 -11.33
CA GLY A 78 -9.22 15.01 -12.48
C GLY A 78 -8.79 16.47 -12.35
N LEU A 79 -8.96 17.24 -13.44
CA LEU A 79 -8.62 18.66 -13.49
C LEU A 79 -9.44 19.56 -12.54
N ALA A 80 -10.56 19.07 -11.98
CA ALA A 80 -11.36 19.82 -11.01
C ALA A 80 -10.82 19.72 -9.57
N LEU A 81 -9.66 19.09 -9.36
CA LEU A 81 -9.04 18.99 -8.05
C LEU A 81 -8.54 20.36 -7.59
N ASP A 82 -9.21 20.90 -6.58
CA ASP A 82 -8.67 21.98 -5.75
C ASP A 82 -7.74 21.36 -4.70
N ALA A 83 -6.43 21.58 -4.84
CA ALA A 83 -5.43 21.04 -3.93
C ALA A 83 -5.50 21.67 -2.53
N GLU A 84 -5.95 22.92 -2.42
CA GLU A 84 -6.12 23.62 -1.14
C GLU A 84 -7.41 23.18 -0.44
N ARG A 85 -8.41 22.73 -1.21
CA ARG A 85 -9.69 22.23 -0.67
C ARG A 85 -10.11 20.90 -1.32
N PRO A 86 -9.41 19.81 -1.00
CA PRO A 86 -9.66 18.53 -1.65
C PRO A 86 -11.08 18.02 -1.36
N PRO A 87 -11.71 17.28 -2.29
CA PRO A 87 -13.11 16.86 -2.16
C PRO A 87 -13.37 16.00 -0.92
N TRP A 88 -12.38 15.24 -0.46
CA TRP A 88 -12.47 14.42 0.75
C TRP A 88 -12.44 15.21 2.07
N HIS A 89 -12.19 16.53 2.05
CA HIS A 89 -12.30 17.41 3.24
C HIS A 89 -13.60 18.22 3.29
N ARG A 90 -14.45 18.20 2.25
CA ARG A 90 -15.54 19.19 2.09
C ARG A 90 -16.79 18.98 2.96
N ARG A 91 -16.95 17.84 3.64
CA ARG A 91 -18.22 17.46 4.31
C ARG A 91 -18.11 17.16 5.81
N GLY A 92 -17.05 17.60 6.48
CA GLY A 92 -16.89 17.43 7.92
C GLY A 92 -15.46 17.08 8.31
N GLN A 93 -15.31 16.18 9.28
CA GLN A 93 -13.98 15.72 9.70
C GLN A 93 -13.28 14.99 8.53
N PRO A 94 -11.97 15.25 8.33
CA PRO A 94 -11.21 14.59 7.27
C PRO A 94 -11.21 13.06 7.44
N PRO A 95 -11.07 12.29 6.36
CA PRO A 95 -10.90 10.85 6.47
C PRO A 95 -9.56 10.53 7.10
N ASP A 96 -9.52 9.43 7.86
CA ASP A 96 -8.28 8.92 8.42
C ASP A 96 -7.45 8.22 7.32
N LEU A 97 -8.13 7.67 6.30
CA LEU A 97 -7.54 7.02 5.14
C LEU A 97 -8.31 7.35 3.85
N VAL A 98 -7.58 7.75 2.81
CA VAL A 98 -8.11 7.79 1.43
C VAL A 98 -7.70 6.52 0.69
N ILE A 99 -8.65 5.78 0.11
CA ILE A 99 -8.36 4.60 -0.72
C ILE A 99 -8.53 5.01 -2.18
N LEU A 100 -7.44 4.95 -2.94
CA LEU A 100 -7.39 5.21 -4.37
C LEU A 100 -7.72 3.91 -5.11
N THR A 101 -8.84 3.87 -5.83
CA THR A 101 -9.33 2.64 -6.48
C THR A 101 -9.35 2.73 -7.99
N GLY A 102 -9.21 1.58 -8.65
CA GLY A 102 -9.66 1.40 -10.04
C GLY A 102 -8.74 1.98 -11.10
N THR A 103 -7.47 2.28 -10.79
CA THR A 103 -6.48 2.63 -11.83
C THR A 103 -5.15 2.00 -11.52
N VAL A 104 -4.47 1.44 -12.53
CA VAL A 104 -3.12 0.88 -12.36
C VAL A 104 -2.09 1.99 -12.08
N SER A 105 -2.33 3.18 -12.63
CA SER A 105 -1.56 4.39 -12.43
C SER A 105 -2.47 5.49 -11.91
N VAL A 106 -2.11 6.07 -10.76
CA VAL A 106 -2.86 7.17 -10.15
C VAL A 106 -2.39 8.48 -10.77
N ASP A 107 -3.33 9.38 -11.08
CA ASP A 107 -3.02 10.73 -11.54
C ASP A 107 -2.02 11.44 -10.60
N PRO A 108 -0.86 11.89 -11.10
CA PRO A 108 0.14 12.61 -10.31
C PRO A 108 -0.41 13.85 -9.59
N VAL A 109 -1.43 14.52 -10.15
CA VAL A 109 -2.09 15.69 -9.54
C VAL A 109 -2.75 15.30 -8.22
N ILE A 110 -3.41 14.14 -8.18
CA ILE A 110 -4.06 13.60 -6.98
C ILE A 110 -3.02 13.19 -5.94
N THR A 111 -1.99 12.46 -6.36
CA THR A 111 -0.94 12.02 -5.43
C THR A 111 -0.19 13.20 -4.80
N THR A 112 0.05 14.27 -5.58
CA THR A 112 0.65 15.51 -5.08
C THR A 112 -0.24 16.22 -4.07
N ALA A 113 -1.55 16.34 -4.35
CA ALA A 113 -2.49 16.96 -3.41
C ALA A 113 -2.61 16.17 -2.10
N LEU A 114 -2.66 14.84 -2.16
CA LEU A 114 -2.65 13.99 -0.97
C LEU A 114 -1.37 14.15 -0.15
N GLY A 115 -0.22 14.22 -0.83
CA GLY A 115 1.07 14.46 -0.20
C GLY A 115 1.13 15.80 0.52
N ARG A 116 0.74 16.90 -0.16
CA ARG A 116 0.71 18.25 0.40
C ARG A 116 -0.26 18.39 1.57
N ALA A 117 -1.41 17.74 1.50
CA ALA A 117 -2.40 17.73 2.58
C ALA A 117 -2.01 16.82 3.76
N GLY A 118 -0.88 16.09 3.69
CA GLY A 118 -0.50 15.12 4.71
C GLY A 118 -1.49 13.95 4.85
N GLN A 119 -2.31 13.70 3.83
CA GLN A 119 -3.39 12.71 3.86
C GLN A 119 -2.82 11.30 3.67
N THR A 120 -3.01 10.43 4.68
CA THR A 120 -2.69 9.01 4.55
C THR A 120 -3.58 8.39 3.48
N HIS A 121 -2.98 7.63 2.56
CA HIS A 121 -3.68 7.04 1.44
C HIS A 121 -3.17 5.65 1.07
N MET A 122 -4.03 4.80 0.50
CA MET A 122 -3.72 3.44 0.07
C MET A 122 -4.16 3.26 -1.38
N HIS A 123 -3.28 2.73 -2.22
CA HIS A 123 -3.61 2.40 -3.61
C HIS A 123 -4.13 0.98 -3.74
N VAL A 124 -5.27 0.78 -4.41
CA VAL A 124 -5.88 -0.54 -4.62
C VAL A 124 -6.35 -0.66 -6.05
N TYR A 125 -5.86 -1.66 -6.76
CA TYR A 125 -6.25 -1.90 -8.15
C TYR A 125 -6.13 -3.38 -8.51
N CYS A 126 -6.76 -3.75 -9.62
CA CYS A 126 -6.60 -5.07 -10.20
C CYS A 126 -5.81 -4.96 -11.50
N ARG A 127 -4.99 -5.98 -11.78
CA ARG A 127 -4.30 -6.18 -13.07
C ARG A 127 -4.10 -7.66 -13.32
N ASP A 128 -4.32 -8.11 -14.54
CA ASP A 128 -4.01 -9.48 -14.97
C ASP A 128 -4.60 -10.57 -14.04
N GLY A 129 -5.85 -10.38 -13.59
CA GLY A 129 -6.51 -11.30 -12.65
C GLY A 129 -6.01 -11.24 -11.20
N ARG A 130 -5.06 -10.36 -10.89
CA ARG A 130 -4.48 -10.14 -9.56
C ARG A 130 -5.05 -8.89 -8.94
N VAL A 131 -5.21 -8.90 -7.62
CA VAL A 131 -5.36 -7.67 -6.85
C VAL A 131 -4.01 -7.20 -6.37
N VAL A 132 -3.84 -5.88 -6.36
CA VAL A 132 -2.71 -5.16 -5.83
C VAL A 132 -3.20 -4.18 -4.77
N VAL A 133 -2.71 -4.32 -3.53
CA VAL A 133 -3.01 -3.42 -2.41
C VAL A 133 -1.72 -2.79 -1.92
N GLY A 134 -1.70 -1.46 -1.84
CA GLY A 134 -0.57 -0.65 -1.45
C GLY A 134 0.24 -0.09 -2.63
N PRO A 135 1.17 0.84 -2.35
CA PRO A 135 1.59 1.22 -1.01
C PRO A 135 0.52 1.98 -0.23
N THR A 136 0.46 1.70 1.08
CA THR A 136 -0.13 2.61 2.06
C THR A 136 0.92 3.67 2.35
N VAL A 137 0.61 4.90 1.95
CA VAL A 137 1.47 6.05 2.02
C VAL A 137 1.11 6.87 3.26
N VAL A 138 2.09 7.05 4.14
CA VAL A 138 2.12 8.05 5.20
C VAL A 138 3.04 9.18 4.71
N PRO A 139 2.50 10.32 4.24
CA PRO A 139 3.30 11.40 3.65
C PRO A 139 4.47 11.83 4.55
N GLY A 140 5.64 12.06 3.96
CA GLY A 140 6.87 12.40 4.70
C GLY A 140 7.57 11.23 5.39
N HIS A 141 6.91 10.07 5.53
CA HIS A 141 7.42 8.99 6.39
C HIS A 141 7.55 7.64 5.71
N SER A 142 6.83 7.40 4.61
CA SER A 142 6.91 6.18 3.83
C SER A 142 7.09 6.47 2.35
N THR A 143 7.48 5.44 1.60
CA THR A 143 7.49 5.47 0.13
C THR A 143 6.13 5.96 -0.40
N CYS A 144 6.16 7.03 -1.20
CA CYS A 144 4.99 7.54 -1.91
C CYS A 144 4.83 6.88 -3.29
N LEU A 145 3.71 7.11 -3.97
CA LEU A 145 3.46 6.57 -5.31
C LEU A 145 4.51 7.05 -6.34
N ARG A 146 4.94 8.32 -6.26
CA ARG A 146 6.03 8.85 -7.11
C ARG A 146 7.35 8.10 -6.91
N CYS A 147 7.71 7.72 -5.68
CA CYS A 147 8.86 6.88 -5.42
C CYS A 147 8.73 5.50 -6.10
N THR A 148 7.53 4.90 -6.09
CA THR A 148 7.31 3.62 -6.79
C THR A 148 7.49 3.76 -8.30
N ASP A 149 6.99 4.85 -8.90
CA ASP A 149 7.16 5.13 -10.33
C ASP A 149 8.60 5.46 -10.69
N MET A 150 9.31 6.23 -9.86
CA MET A 150 10.74 6.50 -10.05
C MET A 150 11.58 5.22 -9.96
N PHE A 151 11.25 4.32 -9.03
CA PHE A 151 11.93 3.03 -8.92
C PHE A 151 11.67 2.16 -10.16
N ARG A 152 10.43 2.13 -10.67
CA ARG A 152 10.11 1.46 -11.94
C ARG A 152 10.84 2.08 -13.12
N ALA A 153 10.89 3.41 -13.19
CA ALA A 153 11.59 4.15 -14.25
C ALA A 153 13.11 3.89 -14.28
N ARG A 154 13.73 3.63 -13.13
CA ARG A 154 15.15 3.21 -13.07
C ARG A 154 15.39 1.84 -13.72
N ARG A 155 14.39 0.95 -13.72
CA ARG A 155 14.47 -0.39 -14.33
C ARG A 155 13.98 -0.40 -15.77
N ASP A 156 12.95 0.40 -16.06
CA ASP A 156 12.37 0.59 -17.38
C ASP A 156 12.24 2.09 -17.66
N PRO A 157 13.18 2.70 -18.41
CA PRO A 157 13.14 4.12 -18.74
C PRO A 157 11.87 4.55 -19.49
N ARG A 158 11.12 3.62 -20.08
CA ARG A 158 9.85 3.92 -20.76
C ARG A 158 8.66 3.96 -19.81
N TRP A 159 8.84 3.53 -18.55
CA TRP A 159 7.77 3.48 -17.55
C TRP A 159 6.94 4.76 -17.45
N PRO A 160 7.50 5.99 -17.45
CA PRO A 160 6.68 7.20 -17.35
C PRO A 160 5.65 7.34 -18.48
N PHE A 161 5.99 6.91 -19.70
CA PHE A 161 5.07 6.94 -20.84
C PHE A 161 3.94 5.91 -20.67
N VAL A 162 4.28 4.70 -20.22
CA VAL A 162 3.31 3.64 -19.95
C VAL A 162 2.39 4.04 -18.80
N ALA A 163 2.95 4.57 -17.71
CA ALA A 163 2.21 5.03 -16.54
C ALA A 163 1.20 6.13 -16.91
N ALA A 164 1.56 7.06 -17.79
CA ALA A 164 0.64 8.09 -18.28
C ALA A 164 -0.54 7.49 -19.08
N GLN A 165 -0.30 6.47 -19.90
CA GLN A 165 -1.35 5.79 -20.66
C GLN A 165 -2.30 4.96 -19.78
N LEU A 166 -1.83 4.52 -18.60
CA LEU A 166 -2.63 3.74 -17.66
C LEU A 166 -3.49 4.61 -16.72
N ILE A 167 -3.35 5.93 -16.76
CA ILE A 167 -4.21 6.83 -15.98
C ILE A 167 -5.65 6.70 -16.48
N GLY A 168 -6.58 6.50 -15.55
CA GLY A 168 -8.00 6.32 -15.88
C GLY A 168 -8.36 4.96 -16.44
N HIS A 169 -7.38 4.06 -16.66
CA HIS A 169 -7.64 2.70 -17.10
C HIS A 169 -7.88 1.78 -15.88
N SER A 170 -9.11 1.32 -15.73
CA SER A 170 -9.52 0.31 -14.75
C SER A 170 -9.74 -1.02 -15.45
N PRO A 171 -8.83 -2.01 -15.30
CA PRO A 171 -9.12 -3.35 -15.78
C PRO A 171 -10.28 -3.96 -15.01
N ASP A 172 -11.14 -4.70 -15.71
CA ASP A 172 -12.15 -5.53 -15.06
C ASP A 172 -11.48 -6.62 -14.21
N ALA A 173 -12.11 -6.93 -13.08
CA ALA A 173 -11.62 -7.92 -12.14
C ALA A 173 -12.67 -9.01 -11.91
N GLY A 174 -12.22 -10.27 -11.93
CA GLY A 174 -13.04 -11.39 -11.50
C GLY A 174 -13.39 -11.27 -10.01
N VAL A 175 -14.56 -11.81 -9.64
CA VAL A 175 -15.05 -11.83 -8.25
C VAL A 175 -14.00 -12.35 -7.24
N PRO A 176 -13.21 -13.41 -7.53
CA PRO A 176 -12.18 -13.86 -6.58
C PRO A 176 -11.13 -12.79 -6.26
N ALA A 177 -10.71 -11.99 -7.25
CA ALA A 177 -9.72 -10.92 -7.05
C ALA A 177 -10.32 -9.76 -6.24
N LEU A 178 -11.59 -9.41 -6.51
CA LEU A 178 -12.33 -8.41 -5.75
C LEU A 178 -12.52 -8.81 -4.27
N THR A 179 -12.84 -10.07 -4.01
CA THR A 179 -12.96 -10.60 -2.64
C THR A 179 -11.61 -10.58 -1.92
N ALA A 180 -10.53 -10.97 -2.61
CA ALA A 180 -9.18 -10.87 -2.06
C ALA A 180 -8.79 -9.41 -1.75
N ALA A 181 -9.19 -8.46 -2.59
CA ALA A 181 -9.01 -7.03 -2.36
C ALA A 181 -9.67 -6.59 -1.06
N ALA A 182 -10.96 -6.92 -0.89
CA ALA A 182 -11.71 -6.57 0.30
C ALA A 182 -11.12 -7.18 1.57
N ALA A 183 -10.75 -8.47 1.54
CA ALA A 183 -10.15 -9.14 2.68
C ALA A 183 -8.81 -8.50 3.08
N LEU A 184 -7.95 -8.21 2.12
CA LEU A 184 -6.63 -7.62 2.38
C LEU A 184 -6.74 -6.16 2.87
N VAL A 185 -7.56 -5.34 2.23
CA VAL A 185 -7.81 -3.95 2.69
C VAL A 185 -8.37 -3.94 4.12
N LEU A 186 -9.28 -4.87 4.44
CA LEU A 186 -9.82 -5.00 5.79
C LEU A 186 -8.78 -5.42 6.82
N ALA A 187 -7.87 -6.32 6.46
CA ALA A 187 -6.77 -6.72 7.33
C ALA A 187 -5.87 -5.53 7.65
N GLU A 188 -5.50 -4.74 6.63
CA GLU A 188 -4.68 -3.54 6.80
C GLU A 188 -5.38 -2.47 7.67
N VAL A 189 -6.66 -2.20 7.42
CA VAL A 189 -7.47 -1.26 8.23
C VAL A 189 -7.59 -1.74 9.67
N SER A 190 -7.86 -3.02 9.89
CA SER A 190 -7.97 -3.59 11.24
C SER A 190 -6.64 -3.52 11.99
N ALA A 191 -5.52 -3.77 11.29
CA ALA A 191 -4.18 -3.66 11.86
C ALA A 191 -3.85 -2.24 12.35
N THR A 192 -4.45 -1.18 11.77
CA THR A 192 -4.24 0.19 12.30
C THR A 192 -4.80 0.37 13.72
N ARG A 193 -5.85 -0.39 14.06
CA ARG A 193 -6.59 -0.28 15.33
C ARG A 193 -6.05 -1.19 16.43
N ASP A 194 -5.39 -2.28 16.06
CA ASP A 194 -4.74 -3.19 16.99
C ASP A 194 -3.38 -2.63 17.42
N PRO A 195 -3.12 -2.38 18.73
CA PRO A 195 -1.83 -1.93 19.22
C PRO A 195 -0.63 -2.78 18.77
N ALA A 196 -0.79 -4.08 18.57
CA ALA A 196 0.25 -4.97 18.05
C ALA A 196 0.22 -5.12 16.52
N GLY A 197 -0.82 -4.58 15.87
CA GLY A 197 -1.06 -4.69 14.45
C GLY A 197 0.00 -3.99 13.59
N ARG A 198 0.30 -4.61 12.45
CA ARG A 198 1.24 -4.08 11.44
C ARG A 198 0.57 -4.03 10.08
N VAL A 199 0.50 -2.82 9.53
CA VAL A 199 0.07 -2.55 8.16
C VAL A 199 1.17 -3.02 7.21
N GLN A 200 0.94 -4.13 6.51
CA GLN A 200 1.94 -4.78 5.64
C GLN A 200 2.27 -3.95 4.40
N THR A 201 1.35 -3.06 4.03
CA THR A 201 1.42 -2.23 2.82
C THR A 201 2.12 -0.88 3.04
N ILE A 202 2.59 -0.56 4.25
CA ILE A 202 3.43 0.64 4.44
C ILE A 202 4.78 0.41 3.76
N GLY A 203 5.10 1.26 2.78
CA GLY A 203 6.32 1.13 1.98
C GLY A 203 6.37 -0.14 1.12
N ALA A 204 5.23 -0.81 0.92
CA ALA A 204 5.17 -2.06 0.20
C ALA A 204 3.80 -2.26 -0.46
N THR A 205 3.78 -3.06 -1.51
CA THR A 205 2.56 -3.52 -2.16
C THR A 205 2.40 -5.01 -1.89
N VAL A 206 1.19 -5.45 -1.60
CA VAL A 206 0.85 -6.87 -1.52
C VAL A 206 0.01 -7.22 -2.75
N GLU A 207 0.39 -8.28 -3.44
CA GLU A 207 -0.32 -8.79 -4.60
C GLU A 207 -0.84 -10.21 -4.33
N ILE A 208 -2.09 -10.46 -4.75
CA ILE A 208 -2.73 -11.77 -4.67
C ILE A 208 -3.25 -12.14 -6.05
N ASN A 209 -2.85 -13.31 -6.56
CA ASN A 209 -3.53 -13.99 -7.66
C ASN A 209 -4.34 -15.15 -7.09
N PRO A 210 -5.67 -15.00 -6.96
CA PRO A 210 -6.51 -16.06 -6.41
C PRO A 210 -6.63 -17.27 -7.34
N ALA A 211 -6.50 -17.09 -8.67
CA ALA A 211 -6.61 -18.19 -9.63
C ALA A 211 -5.42 -19.15 -9.56
N GLU A 212 -4.24 -18.64 -9.21
CA GLU A 212 -3.00 -19.43 -9.09
C GLU A 212 -2.61 -19.71 -7.63
N GLY A 213 -3.39 -19.21 -6.66
CA GLY A 213 -3.03 -19.29 -5.24
C GLY A 213 -1.73 -18.57 -4.87
N LEU A 214 -1.31 -17.58 -5.67
CA LEU A 214 -0.06 -16.85 -5.44
C LEU A 214 -0.28 -15.61 -4.58
N TRP A 215 0.62 -15.40 -3.63
CA TRP A 215 0.71 -14.20 -2.82
C TRP A 215 2.16 -13.71 -2.81
N ARG A 216 2.35 -12.40 -2.94
CA ARG A 216 3.67 -11.77 -2.80
C ARG A 216 3.58 -10.38 -2.17
N ARG A 217 4.61 -10.02 -1.43
CA ARG A 217 4.82 -8.66 -0.92
C ARG A 217 6.04 -8.06 -1.61
N LEU A 218 5.83 -6.94 -2.29
CA LEU A 218 6.84 -6.18 -3.02
C LEU A 218 7.15 -4.92 -2.24
N GLU A 219 8.41 -4.75 -1.86
CA GLU A 219 8.85 -3.59 -1.11
C GLU A 219 9.36 -2.50 -2.03
N TRP A 220 9.11 -1.25 -1.64
CA TRP A 220 9.49 -0.08 -2.40
C TRP A 220 10.39 0.83 -1.57
N PRO A 221 11.61 1.13 -2.00
CA PRO A 221 12.45 2.09 -1.30
C PRO A 221 11.93 3.52 -1.54
N ALA A 222 12.09 4.38 -0.53
CA ALA A 222 12.06 5.82 -0.78
C ALA A 222 13.25 6.19 -1.66
N VAL A 223 12.97 6.93 -2.74
CA VAL A 223 13.94 7.23 -3.78
C VAL A 223 14.60 8.58 -3.53
N GLU A 224 15.93 8.60 -3.50
CA GLU A 224 16.71 9.83 -3.47
C GLU A 224 16.37 10.72 -4.68
N GLY A 225 16.11 12.01 -4.43
CA GLY A 225 15.60 12.95 -5.42
C GLY A 225 14.07 13.06 -5.50
N CYS A 226 13.33 12.27 -4.72
CA CYS A 226 11.90 12.50 -4.52
C CYS A 226 11.68 13.60 -3.47
N ASP A 227 10.76 14.51 -3.73
CA ASP A 227 10.34 15.61 -2.84
C ASP A 227 9.31 15.20 -1.77
N CYS A 228 9.00 13.91 -1.65
CA CYS A 228 7.99 13.42 -0.71
C CYS A 228 8.40 13.47 0.77
N GLY A 229 9.65 13.85 1.07
CA GLY A 229 10.18 13.98 2.43
C GLY A 229 10.55 12.67 3.14
N ALA A 230 10.25 11.51 2.56
CA ALA A 230 10.61 10.23 3.14
C ALA A 230 12.13 9.97 3.11
N ALA A 231 12.69 9.49 4.21
CA ALA A 231 14.11 9.20 4.34
C ALA A 231 14.58 8.16 3.29
N PRO A 232 15.61 8.46 2.46
CA PRO A 232 16.14 7.52 1.48
C PRO A 232 16.73 6.27 2.12
N GLY A 233 16.72 5.15 1.38
CA GLY A 233 17.64 4.05 1.67
C GLY A 233 17.22 3.04 2.76
N ALA A 234 16.03 3.17 3.36
CA ALA A 234 15.44 2.06 4.10
C ALA A 234 14.98 0.97 3.09
N ARG A 235 15.90 0.10 2.67
CA ARG A 235 15.53 -1.22 2.14
C ARG A 235 14.87 -1.97 3.29
N PRO A 236 13.60 -2.37 3.21
CA PRO A 236 13.06 -3.21 4.24
C PRO A 236 13.64 -4.63 4.07
N LEU A 237 13.77 -5.32 5.20
CA LEU A 237 14.36 -6.65 5.29
C LEU A 237 13.41 -7.63 4.60
N SER A 238 13.86 -8.22 3.50
CA SER A 238 13.35 -9.49 2.99
C SER A 238 13.58 -10.60 3.99
#